data_AF-A0A0J1BEP5-F1
#
_entry.id   AF-A0A0J1BEP5-F1
#
_cell.length_a   1.000
_cell.length_b   1.000
_cell.length_c   1.000
_cell.angle_alpha   90.00
_cell.angle_beta   90.00
_cell.angle_gamma   90.00
#
_symmetry.space_group_name_H-M   'P 1'
#
loop_
_entity.id
_entity.type
_entity.pdbx_description
1 polymer ?
#
loop_
_entity_poly.entity_id
_entity_poly.type
_entity_poly.pdbx_seq_one_letter_code
_entity_poly.pdbx_strand_id
1 'polypeptide(L)'
;MNRKRILKPALGLAALVCVTAVTSFVWMQAGYSQGESRGKVGKPRISDTVQANMYADNWFIMYINGELVAVDSIQFMPHNVISVDILPDYPMTIAVMAKDNADAKTGMEYANTSIGDGGFILKFGDGTVTNADWKAKAFSRGPIDRDTKNPRVENTPIPEDWYAVDFDDESWDQATEYTQAQIDPKEPFFEHDFEGARFIWTEDVEIDNTVIFRHVVTTPPDGKARPDFSNLNDIVPSGPRRRPR
;
A
#
# COMPACT_ATOMS: atom_id res chain seq x y z
N MET A 1 66.83 48.78 40.79
CA MET A 1 67.79 49.42 39.86
C MET A 1 67.09 49.60 38.51
N ASN A 2 67.15 50.81 37.91
CA ASN A 2 66.65 51.23 36.58
C ASN A 2 65.18 50.96 36.14
N ARG A 3 64.40 52.05 36.11
CA ARG A 3 63.25 52.27 35.20
C ARG A 3 63.70 52.65 33.79
N LYS A 4 62.83 52.46 32.78
CA LYS A 4 62.51 53.35 31.63
C LYS A 4 61.47 52.59 30.76
N ARG A 5 60.52 53.16 30.01
CA ARG A 5 59.68 54.38 29.99
C ARG A 5 59.00 54.32 28.61
N ILE A 6 57.65 54.37 28.56
CA ILE A 6 56.82 55.05 27.53
C ILE A 6 56.86 54.55 26.06
N LEU A 7 55.69 54.13 25.52
CA LEU A 7 54.96 54.84 24.43
C LEU A 7 53.51 54.30 24.23
N LYS A 8 52.56 55.21 23.96
CA LYS A 8 51.29 55.02 23.19
C LYS A 8 51.45 55.90 21.92
N PRO A 9 50.90 55.59 20.73
CA PRO A 9 49.49 55.28 20.45
C PRO A 9 49.37 53.93 19.66
N ALA A 10 48.36 53.56 18.86
CA ALA A 10 47.19 54.27 18.30
C ALA A 10 45.99 53.32 18.01
N LEU A 11 44.98 53.81 17.28
CA LEU A 11 43.87 53.02 16.71
C LEU A 11 44.22 52.55 15.28
N GLY A 12 43.67 51.41 14.87
CA GLY A 12 43.64 50.96 13.47
C GLY A 12 42.73 49.74 13.28
N LEU A 13 41.80 49.86 12.32
CA LEU A 13 40.93 48.86 11.66
C LEU A 13 41.29 47.36 11.80
N ALA A 14 40.35 46.40 11.75
CA ALA A 14 38.95 46.47 11.30
C ALA A 14 38.04 45.46 12.03
N ALA A 15 36.76 45.80 12.18
CA ALA A 15 35.73 44.81 12.46
C ALA A 15 35.37 44.06 11.17
N LEU A 16 35.80 42.81 11.03
CA LEU A 16 35.39 41.95 9.91
C LEU A 16 34.00 41.38 10.20
N VAL A 17 32.95 42.10 9.76
CA VAL A 17 31.57 41.60 9.80
C VAL A 17 31.38 40.60 8.66
N CYS A 18 31.61 39.32 8.93
CA CYS A 18 31.25 38.24 8.02
C CYS A 18 29.72 38.07 7.99
N VAL A 19 29.03 38.79 7.09
CA VAL A 19 27.65 38.46 6.73
C VAL A 19 27.67 37.26 5.78
N THR A 20 27.59 36.05 6.32
CA THR A 20 27.22 34.87 5.53
C THR A 20 25.72 34.89 5.30
N ALA A 21 25.31 35.36 4.12
CA ALA A 21 23.93 35.32 3.67
C ALA A 21 23.50 33.86 3.40
N VAL A 22 22.93 33.21 4.40
CA VAL A 22 22.24 31.93 4.24
C VAL A 22 20.91 32.20 3.55
N THR A 23 20.87 32.01 2.23
CA THR A 23 19.61 32.09 1.46
C THR A 23 18.80 30.82 1.66
N SER A 24 18.00 30.79 2.72
CA SER A 24 16.97 29.77 2.90
C SER A 24 15.92 29.89 1.80
N PHE A 25 15.94 28.98 0.83
CA PHE A 25 14.85 28.81 -0.13
C PHE A 25 13.63 28.20 0.58
N VAL A 26 12.88 29.04 1.28
CA VAL A 26 11.53 28.70 1.73
C VAL A 26 10.64 28.70 0.49
N TRP A 27 10.30 27.50 0.00
CA TRP A 27 9.20 27.34 -0.94
C TRP A 27 7.91 27.70 -0.22
N MET A 28 7.50 28.95 -0.37
CA MET A 28 6.18 29.43 0.02
C MET A 28 5.15 28.78 -0.90
N GLN A 29 4.78 27.54 -0.58
CA GLN A 29 3.64 26.87 -1.18
C GLN A 29 2.43 27.76 -0.90
N ALA A 30 1.96 28.45 -1.94
CA ALA A 30 0.74 29.24 -1.85
C ALA A 30 -0.39 28.29 -1.47
N GLY A 31 -0.85 28.37 -0.23
CA GLY A 31 -1.94 27.57 0.28
C GLY A 31 -3.16 27.80 -0.60
N TYR A 32 -3.43 26.85 -1.50
CA TYR A 32 -4.69 26.79 -2.23
C TYR A 32 -5.77 26.40 -1.22
N SER A 33 -6.27 27.41 -0.52
CA SER A 33 -7.56 27.36 0.14
C SER A 33 -8.60 27.09 -0.93
N GLN A 34 -8.93 25.82 -1.14
CA GLN A 34 -10.17 25.44 -1.78
C GLN A 34 -11.28 25.80 -0.80
N GLY A 35 -11.82 27.01 -0.93
CA GLY A 35 -13.07 27.36 -0.27
C GLY A 35 -14.17 26.40 -0.70
N GLU A 36 -15.12 26.13 0.20
CA GLU A 36 -16.22 25.18 0.03
C GLU A 36 -17.06 25.47 -1.23
N SER A 37 -16.69 24.87 -2.37
CA SER A 37 -17.55 24.86 -3.56
C SER A 37 -18.50 23.65 -3.51
N ARG A 38 -19.57 23.78 -2.71
CA ARG A 38 -20.76 22.95 -2.88
C ARG A 38 -21.32 23.18 -4.29
N GLY A 39 -20.98 22.29 -5.23
CA GLY A 39 -21.55 22.25 -6.58
C GLY A 39 -20.59 22.55 -7.73
N LYS A 40 -19.64 21.64 -7.98
CA LYS A 40 -19.20 21.12 -9.31
C LYS A 40 -17.84 20.43 -9.17
N VAL A 41 -17.85 19.11 -9.06
CA VAL A 41 -16.64 18.30 -9.13
C VAL A 41 -16.07 18.37 -10.55
N GLY A 42 -14.76 18.58 -10.67
CA GLY A 42 -14.05 18.58 -11.95
C GLY A 42 -13.78 17.17 -12.47
N LYS A 43 -13.07 17.04 -13.59
CA LYS A 43 -12.45 15.75 -13.90
C LYS A 43 -11.35 15.44 -12.89
N PRO A 44 -11.17 14.17 -12.48
CA PRO A 44 -10.12 13.75 -11.57
C PRO A 44 -8.74 13.93 -12.23
N ARG A 45 -7.72 14.00 -11.39
CA ARG A 45 -6.32 14.24 -11.75
C ARG A 45 -5.42 13.29 -10.95
N ILE A 46 -4.18 13.15 -11.38
CA ILE A 46 -3.13 12.45 -10.60
C ILE A 46 -2.84 13.13 -9.25
N SER A 47 -3.24 14.41 -9.06
CA SER A 47 -3.20 15.05 -7.74
C SER A 47 -4.25 14.54 -6.76
N ASP A 48 -5.24 13.79 -7.27
CA ASP A 48 -6.40 13.32 -6.53
C ASP A 48 -6.28 11.80 -6.25
N THR A 49 -5.29 11.13 -6.84
CA THR A 49 -4.95 9.71 -6.58
C THR A 49 -4.11 9.55 -5.30
N VAL A 50 -4.03 8.32 -4.81
CA VAL A 50 -3.03 7.90 -3.83
C VAL A 50 -2.21 6.74 -4.40
N GLN A 51 -0.92 6.73 -4.12
CA GLN A 51 -0.07 5.60 -4.49
C GLN A 51 -0.44 4.38 -3.64
N ALA A 52 -0.52 3.21 -4.26
CA ALA A 52 -0.74 1.92 -3.64
C ALA A 52 0.41 0.98 -4.01
N ASN A 53 1.07 0.42 -2.99
CA ASN A 53 2.12 -0.58 -3.14
C ASN A 53 1.63 -1.91 -2.55
N MET A 54 1.80 -3.01 -3.28
CA MET A 54 1.41 -4.36 -2.86
C MET A 54 2.51 -5.36 -3.18
N TYR A 55 2.77 -6.28 -2.25
CA TYR A 55 3.64 -7.44 -2.43
C TYR A 55 2.87 -8.71 -2.04
N ALA A 56 3.10 -9.77 -2.79
CA ALA A 56 2.67 -11.12 -2.43
C ALA A 56 3.87 -12.08 -2.51
N ASP A 57 4.01 -12.93 -1.51
CA ASP A 57 4.55 -14.29 -1.71
C ASP A 57 3.33 -15.15 -2.10
N ASN A 58 3.03 -15.38 -3.39
CA ASN A 58 3.78 -14.99 -4.60
C ASN A 58 2.96 -14.19 -5.62
N TRP A 59 1.63 -14.28 -5.59
CA TRP A 59 0.76 -13.64 -6.58
C TRP A 59 -0.50 -13.08 -5.95
N PHE A 60 -1.05 -12.00 -6.51
CA PHE A 60 -2.35 -11.48 -6.08
C PHE A 60 -3.19 -10.87 -7.22
N ILE A 61 -4.47 -10.70 -6.92
CA ILE A 61 -5.42 -9.85 -7.64
C ILE A 61 -6.24 -9.03 -6.64
N MET A 62 -6.34 -7.72 -6.87
CA MET A 62 -6.97 -6.76 -5.98
C MET A 62 -8.10 -5.99 -6.68
N TYR A 63 -9.23 -5.95 -6.01
CA TYR A 63 -10.40 -5.16 -6.36
C TYR A 63 -10.61 -4.05 -5.33
N ILE A 64 -11.11 -2.90 -5.79
CA ILE A 64 -11.59 -1.82 -4.92
C ILE A 64 -13.01 -1.47 -5.37
N ASN A 65 -13.95 -1.45 -4.42
CA ASN A 65 -15.38 -1.20 -4.66
C ASN A 65 -16.00 -2.09 -5.75
N GLY A 66 -15.50 -3.33 -5.88
CA GLY A 66 -15.92 -4.30 -6.90
C GLY A 66 -15.25 -4.14 -8.28
N GLU A 67 -14.47 -3.09 -8.51
CA GLU A 67 -13.72 -2.90 -9.75
C GLU A 67 -12.30 -3.49 -9.65
N LEU A 68 -11.82 -4.11 -10.72
CA LEU A 68 -10.46 -4.66 -10.78
C LEU A 68 -9.43 -3.52 -10.89
N VAL A 69 -8.59 -3.36 -9.87
CA VAL A 69 -7.60 -2.26 -9.78
C VAL A 69 -6.17 -2.73 -10.04
N ALA A 70 -5.77 -3.88 -9.51
CA ALA A 70 -4.42 -4.40 -9.69
C ALA A 70 -4.40 -5.92 -9.80
N VAL A 71 -3.43 -6.44 -10.55
CA VAL A 71 -3.08 -7.85 -10.66
C VAL A 71 -1.56 -7.91 -10.61
N ASP A 72 -0.97 -8.92 -9.98
CA ASP A 72 0.44 -9.16 -10.22
C ASP A 72 0.67 -9.59 -11.66
N SER A 73 1.46 -8.79 -12.35
CA SER A 73 1.87 -8.97 -13.75
C SER A 73 2.77 -10.19 -13.99
N ILE A 74 3.38 -10.73 -12.93
CA ILE A 74 4.23 -11.91 -12.97
C ILE A 74 3.52 -13.01 -12.17
N GLN A 75 3.32 -14.18 -12.79
CA GLN A 75 2.36 -15.15 -12.24
C GLN A 75 2.78 -15.76 -10.90
N PHE A 76 4.08 -15.90 -10.61
CA PHE A 76 4.62 -16.44 -9.35
C PHE A 76 6.10 -16.10 -9.14
N MET A 77 6.93 -16.21 -10.19
CA MET A 77 8.37 -15.96 -10.11
C MET A 77 8.88 -15.17 -11.34
N PRO A 78 9.82 -14.23 -11.16
CA PRO A 78 10.34 -13.73 -9.88
C PRO A 78 9.27 -12.95 -9.08
N HIS A 79 9.47 -12.85 -7.77
CA HIS A 79 8.71 -11.94 -6.90
C HIS A 79 8.79 -10.49 -7.39
N ASN A 80 7.77 -9.70 -7.05
CA ASN A 80 7.66 -8.32 -7.48
C ASN A 80 6.88 -7.47 -6.47
N VAL A 81 6.98 -6.15 -6.60
CA VAL A 81 6.04 -5.19 -5.97
C VAL A 81 5.23 -4.54 -7.08
N ILE A 82 3.91 -4.50 -6.91
CA ILE A 82 3.01 -3.78 -7.80
C ILE A 82 2.71 -2.41 -7.18
N SER A 83 3.15 -1.36 -7.89
CA SER A 83 2.88 0.04 -7.55
C SER A 83 1.90 0.64 -8.56
N VAL A 84 0.78 1.19 -8.08
CA VAL A 84 -0.24 1.85 -8.92
C VAL A 84 -0.76 3.13 -8.27
N ASP A 85 -1.26 4.07 -9.08
CA ASP A 85 -2.06 5.21 -8.62
C ASP A 85 -3.54 4.81 -8.59
N ILE A 86 -4.16 4.78 -7.40
CA ILE A 86 -5.60 4.52 -7.24
C ILE A 86 -6.34 5.84 -7.02
N LEU A 87 -7.59 5.94 -7.49
CA LEU A 87 -8.50 7.04 -7.15
C LEU A 87 -9.46 6.53 -6.07
N PRO A 88 -9.20 6.76 -4.77
CA PRO A 88 -9.95 6.10 -3.71
C PRO A 88 -11.30 6.79 -3.46
N ASP A 89 -12.33 5.98 -3.27
CA ASP A 89 -13.71 6.40 -3.02
C ASP A 89 -14.25 5.69 -1.78
N TYR A 90 -14.78 6.46 -0.82
CA TYR A 90 -15.06 5.99 0.55
C TYR A 90 -16.56 6.06 0.88
N PRO A 91 -17.14 5.05 1.58
CA PRO A 91 -16.47 3.89 2.19
C PRO A 91 -15.90 2.92 1.14
N MET A 92 -14.63 2.54 1.34
CA MET A 92 -13.84 1.80 0.37
C MET A 92 -13.74 0.34 0.77
N THR A 93 -14.31 -0.56 -0.02
CA THR A 93 -14.17 -2.01 0.16
C THR A 93 -12.99 -2.50 -0.67
N ILE A 94 -11.99 -3.07 -0.01
CA ILE A 94 -10.84 -3.71 -0.66
C ILE A 94 -11.03 -5.22 -0.56
N ALA A 95 -10.91 -5.91 -1.69
CA ALA A 95 -10.94 -7.37 -1.75
C ALA A 95 -9.71 -7.88 -2.51
N VAL A 96 -8.95 -8.79 -1.91
CA VAL A 96 -7.72 -9.33 -2.48
C VAL A 96 -7.79 -10.84 -2.49
N MET A 97 -7.48 -11.49 -3.60
CA MET A 97 -7.11 -12.91 -3.61
C MET A 97 -5.60 -13.01 -3.78
N ALA A 98 -4.92 -13.65 -2.82
CA ALA A 98 -3.50 -13.95 -2.89
C ALA A 98 -3.28 -15.47 -3.03
N LYS A 99 -2.14 -15.85 -3.61
CA LYS A 99 -1.75 -17.24 -3.87
C LYS A 99 -0.28 -17.46 -3.61
N ASP A 100 -0.01 -18.53 -2.88
CA ASP A 100 1.28 -19.19 -2.77
C ASP A 100 1.59 -19.93 -4.10
N ASN A 101 2.86 -20.22 -4.38
CA ASN A 101 3.31 -20.91 -5.60
C ASN A 101 3.26 -22.45 -5.49
N ALA A 102 2.37 -22.95 -4.63
CA ALA A 102 2.02 -24.35 -4.45
C ALA A 102 1.46 -25.05 -5.71
N ASP A 103 1.92 -26.28 -5.98
CA ASP A 103 1.33 -27.15 -6.99
C ASP A 103 -0.11 -27.55 -6.62
N ALA A 104 -1.03 -27.45 -7.58
CA ALA A 104 -2.47 -27.62 -7.36
C ALA A 104 -2.92 -29.04 -6.93
N LYS A 105 -2.03 -30.05 -6.93
CA LYS A 105 -2.32 -31.42 -6.49
C LYS A 105 -1.66 -31.76 -5.16
N THR A 106 -0.46 -31.25 -4.91
CA THR A 106 0.31 -31.55 -3.70
C THR A 106 0.17 -30.47 -2.63
N GLY A 107 -0.05 -29.22 -3.02
CA GLY A 107 0.04 -28.05 -2.14
C GLY A 107 1.47 -27.69 -1.79
N MET A 108 2.45 -28.28 -2.48
CA MET A 108 3.87 -28.08 -2.20
C MET A 108 4.54 -27.25 -3.29
N GLU A 109 5.57 -26.52 -2.89
CA GLU A 109 6.32 -25.63 -3.74
C GLU A 109 7.61 -26.27 -4.30
N TYR A 110 8.25 -25.55 -5.23
CA TYR A 110 9.61 -25.81 -5.74
C TYR A 110 9.85 -27.29 -6.13
N ALA A 111 8.97 -27.82 -6.99
CA ALA A 111 8.97 -29.23 -7.42
C ALA A 111 8.75 -30.25 -6.28
N ASN A 112 7.91 -29.86 -5.30
CA ASN A 112 7.54 -30.64 -4.11
C ASN A 112 8.68 -30.86 -3.12
N THR A 113 9.54 -29.85 -2.91
CA THR A 113 10.59 -29.88 -1.87
C THR A 113 10.22 -29.11 -0.62
N SER A 114 9.32 -28.13 -0.74
CA SER A 114 8.96 -27.21 0.33
C SER A 114 7.45 -27.21 0.59
N ILE A 115 7.08 -26.86 1.81
CA ILE A 115 5.75 -26.40 2.19
C ILE A 115 5.81 -24.86 2.12
N GLY A 116 4.69 -24.18 1.82
CA GLY A 116 4.67 -22.77 1.44
C GLY A 116 5.13 -21.79 2.52
N ASP A 117 5.50 -20.58 2.09
CA ASP A 117 5.86 -19.42 2.92
C ASP A 117 5.01 -18.16 2.59
N GLY A 118 3.88 -18.37 1.92
CA GLY A 118 2.97 -17.36 1.37
C GLY A 118 2.62 -16.17 2.28
N GLY A 119 2.38 -15.00 1.70
CA GLY A 119 2.03 -13.82 2.49
C GLY A 119 1.64 -12.61 1.66
N PHE A 120 0.70 -11.81 2.15
CA PHE A 120 0.28 -10.58 1.47
C PHE A 120 0.54 -9.33 2.33
N ILE A 121 1.05 -8.26 1.72
CA ILE A 121 1.22 -6.96 2.37
C ILE A 121 0.90 -5.81 1.42
N LEU A 122 0.20 -4.79 1.92
CA LEU A 122 -0.24 -3.63 1.17
C LEU A 122 -0.11 -2.36 2.00
N LYS A 123 0.29 -1.27 1.33
CA LYS A 123 0.28 0.09 1.87
C LYS A 123 -0.20 1.09 0.82
N PHE A 124 -1.19 1.90 1.19
CA PHE A 124 -1.68 3.03 0.41
C PHE A 124 -1.19 4.36 1.01
N GLY A 125 -1.01 5.38 0.18
CA GLY A 125 -0.52 6.71 0.55
C GLY A 125 -1.51 7.59 1.35
N ASP A 126 -2.73 7.10 1.58
CA ASP A 126 -3.70 7.65 2.53
C ASP A 126 -3.51 7.11 3.96
N GLY A 127 -2.62 6.13 4.16
CA GLY A 127 -2.42 5.43 5.43
C GLY A 127 -3.18 4.12 5.60
N THR A 128 -3.95 3.66 4.59
CA THR A 128 -4.55 2.31 4.60
C THR A 128 -3.46 1.25 4.47
N VAL A 129 -3.49 0.23 5.33
CA VAL A 129 -2.47 -0.83 5.41
C VAL A 129 -3.10 -2.19 5.72
N THR A 130 -2.38 -3.28 5.43
CA THR A 130 -2.71 -4.63 5.91
C THR A 130 -2.34 -4.82 7.38
N ASN A 131 -3.27 -5.39 8.15
CA ASN A 131 -3.15 -5.71 9.59
C ASN A 131 -4.21 -6.75 9.99
N ALA A 132 -4.28 -7.10 11.28
CA ALA A 132 -5.26 -8.04 11.84
C ALA A 132 -6.74 -7.58 11.78
N ASP A 133 -7.07 -6.38 11.29
CA ASP A 133 -8.46 -5.91 11.10
C ASP A 133 -9.05 -6.32 9.73
N TRP A 134 -8.30 -7.07 8.92
CA TRP A 134 -8.75 -7.63 7.65
C TRP A 134 -9.39 -9.00 7.87
N LYS A 135 -10.52 -9.28 7.21
CA LYS A 135 -11.06 -10.63 7.10
C LYS A 135 -10.16 -11.49 6.23
N ALA A 136 -10.02 -12.78 6.55
CA ALA A 136 -9.25 -13.75 5.76
C ALA A 136 -9.96 -15.10 5.66
N LYS A 137 -9.88 -15.76 4.50
CA LYS A 137 -10.36 -17.14 4.32
C LYS A 137 -9.60 -17.89 3.23
N ALA A 138 -9.18 -19.11 3.53
CA ALA A 138 -8.53 -20.00 2.60
C ALA A 138 -9.54 -20.81 1.76
N PHE A 139 -9.23 -20.97 0.48
CA PHE A 139 -10.01 -21.70 -0.52
C PHE A 139 -9.24 -22.85 -1.18
N SER A 140 -7.91 -22.88 -1.03
CA SER A 140 -7.05 -24.03 -1.32
C SER A 140 -6.17 -24.28 -0.10
N ARG A 141 -6.03 -25.55 0.32
CA ARG A 141 -5.25 -25.97 1.48
C ARG A 141 -4.45 -27.23 1.17
N GLY A 142 -3.16 -27.28 1.46
CA GLY A 142 -2.31 -28.46 1.33
C GLY A 142 -0.81 -28.13 1.43
N PRO A 143 0.09 -29.13 1.65
CA PRO A 143 -0.21 -30.53 1.88
C PRO A 143 -0.90 -30.73 3.23
N ILE A 144 -2.10 -31.32 3.22
CA ILE A 144 -2.87 -31.49 4.46
C ILE A 144 -2.10 -32.41 5.43
N ASP A 145 -2.19 -32.10 6.72
CA ASP A 145 -1.41 -32.71 7.81
C ASP A 145 0.12 -32.56 7.64
N ARG A 146 0.57 -31.69 6.73
CA ARG A 146 1.98 -31.49 6.32
C ARG A 146 2.64 -32.79 5.79
N ASP A 147 1.86 -33.73 5.26
CA ASP A 147 2.39 -34.98 4.69
C ASP A 147 3.01 -34.74 3.30
N THR A 148 4.32 -34.49 3.28
CA THR A 148 5.10 -34.33 2.04
C THR A 148 5.38 -35.64 1.28
N LYS A 149 5.01 -36.81 1.84
CA LYS A 149 5.20 -38.12 1.20
C LYS A 149 3.96 -38.57 0.43
N ASN A 150 2.77 -38.23 0.93
CA ASN A 150 1.49 -38.49 0.27
C ASN A 150 0.65 -37.19 0.22
N PRO A 151 1.18 -36.12 -0.41
CA PRO A 151 0.58 -34.79 -0.32
C PRO A 151 -0.81 -34.77 -0.99
N ARG A 152 -1.74 -34.03 -0.37
CA ARG A 152 -3.09 -33.79 -0.87
C ARG A 152 -3.44 -32.31 -0.73
N VAL A 153 -4.28 -31.82 -1.63
CA VAL A 153 -4.92 -30.50 -1.54
C VAL A 153 -6.41 -30.67 -1.33
N GLU A 154 -6.97 -29.89 -0.41
CA GLU A 154 -8.41 -29.70 -0.21
C GLU A 154 -8.80 -28.31 -0.74
N ASN A 155 -9.80 -28.26 -1.63
CA ASN A 155 -10.27 -27.02 -2.25
C ASN A 155 -11.72 -26.76 -1.84
N THR A 156 -12.02 -25.52 -1.48
CA THR A 156 -13.39 -25.00 -1.31
C THR A 156 -13.73 -24.12 -2.52
N PRO A 157 -14.93 -24.22 -3.13
CA PRO A 157 -15.33 -23.32 -4.19
C PRO A 157 -15.23 -21.85 -3.75
N ILE A 158 -14.53 -21.04 -4.53
CA ILE A 158 -14.52 -19.58 -4.37
C ILE A 158 -15.92 -19.08 -4.79
N PRO A 159 -16.62 -18.30 -3.95
CA PRO A 159 -17.92 -17.74 -4.29
C PRO A 159 -17.85 -16.86 -5.55
N GLU A 160 -18.93 -16.83 -6.31
CA GLU A 160 -19.16 -15.76 -7.28
C GLU A 160 -19.23 -14.41 -6.53
N ASP A 161 -18.81 -13.33 -7.19
CA ASP A 161 -18.83 -11.96 -6.66
C ASP A 161 -18.16 -11.75 -5.29
N TRP A 162 -17.17 -12.58 -4.90
CA TRP A 162 -16.36 -12.43 -3.68
C TRP A 162 -15.69 -11.05 -3.52
N TYR A 163 -15.51 -10.31 -4.61
CA TYR A 163 -14.94 -8.97 -4.66
C TYR A 163 -15.98 -7.83 -4.50
N ALA A 164 -17.28 -8.14 -4.51
CA ALA A 164 -18.34 -7.13 -4.48
C ALA A 164 -18.41 -6.40 -3.13
N VAL A 165 -18.98 -5.19 -3.16
CA VAL A 165 -19.12 -4.34 -1.96
C VAL A 165 -20.04 -4.97 -0.92
N ASP A 166 -21.12 -5.61 -1.38
CA ASP A 166 -22.18 -6.22 -0.57
C ASP A 166 -21.99 -7.74 -0.33
N PHE A 167 -20.83 -8.29 -0.67
CA PHE A 167 -20.49 -9.68 -0.35
C PHE A 167 -20.37 -9.90 1.16
N ASP A 168 -21.09 -10.91 1.68
CA ASP A 168 -21.11 -11.31 3.09
C ASP A 168 -19.85 -12.10 3.49
N ASP A 169 -18.99 -11.44 4.26
CA ASP A 169 -17.80 -12.00 4.91
C ASP A 169 -17.93 -12.10 6.45
N GLU A 170 -19.15 -11.96 7.02
CA GLU A 170 -19.34 -11.98 8.48
C GLU A 170 -18.78 -13.27 9.10
N SER A 171 -18.94 -14.40 8.39
CA SER A 171 -18.49 -15.73 8.79
C SER A 171 -16.98 -15.99 8.60
N TRP A 172 -16.21 -15.02 8.10
CA TRP A 172 -14.77 -15.19 7.87
C TRP A 172 -14.00 -14.81 9.14
N ASP A 173 -12.89 -15.49 9.40
CA ASP A 173 -12.02 -15.15 10.52
C ASP A 173 -11.24 -13.86 10.23
N GLN A 174 -10.62 -13.29 11.27
CA GLN A 174 -9.67 -12.19 11.10
C GLN A 174 -8.33 -12.75 10.60
N ALA A 175 -7.59 -11.92 9.87
CA ALA A 175 -6.28 -12.26 9.36
C ALA A 175 -5.26 -12.38 10.50
N THR A 176 -4.33 -13.31 10.35
CA THR A 176 -3.19 -13.47 11.25
C THR A 176 -2.02 -12.64 10.72
N GLU A 177 -1.38 -11.87 11.60
CA GLU A 177 -0.18 -11.09 11.26
C GLU A 177 1.08 -11.96 11.36
N TYR A 178 1.91 -11.90 10.32
CA TYR A 178 3.19 -12.59 10.24
C TYR A 178 4.36 -11.60 10.23
N THR A 179 5.49 -12.03 10.78
CA THR A 179 6.74 -11.26 10.73
C THR A 179 7.47 -11.49 9.41
N GLN A 180 8.31 -10.53 9.01
CA GLN A 180 9.19 -10.68 7.84
C GLN A 180 10.07 -11.94 7.91
N ALA A 181 10.41 -12.41 9.12
CA ALA A 181 11.22 -13.62 9.32
C ALA A 181 10.42 -14.94 9.18
N GLN A 182 9.10 -14.89 9.15
CA GLN A 182 8.24 -16.05 8.87
C GLN A 182 7.90 -16.17 7.39
N ILE A 183 7.81 -15.04 6.67
CA ILE A 183 7.52 -14.98 5.23
C ILE A 183 8.80 -15.01 4.37
N ASP A 184 9.94 -14.55 4.91
CA ASP A 184 11.20 -14.39 4.17
C ASP A 184 11.03 -13.66 2.82
N PRO A 185 10.42 -12.46 2.75
CA PRO A 185 10.12 -11.82 1.47
C PRO A 185 11.40 -11.48 0.69
N LYS A 186 11.34 -11.53 -0.65
CA LYS A 186 12.52 -11.38 -1.51
C LYS A 186 12.80 -9.90 -1.85
N GLU A 187 13.96 -9.64 -2.46
CA GLU A 187 14.59 -8.31 -2.62
C GLU A 187 13.63 -7.13 -2.96
N PRO A 188 12.67 -7.21 -3.90
CA PRO A 188 11.79 -6.10 -4.26
C PRO A 188 10.97 -5.53 -3.10
N PHE A 189 10.64 -6.35 -2.09
CA PHE A 189 9.96 -5.90 -0.87
C PHE A 189 10.74 -4.81 -0.13
N PHE A 190 12.07 -4.96 -0.03
CA PHE A 190 12.94 -4.05 0.72
C PHE A 190 13.23 -2.73 -0.04
N GLU A 191 12.89 -2.66 -1.32
CA GLU A 191 13.00 -1.44 -2.13
C GLU A 191 11.81 -0.48 -1.92
N HIS A 192 10.76 -0.92 -1.23
CA HIS A 192 9.48 -0.22 -1.10
C HIS A 192 9.12 0.09 0.35
N ASP A 193 8.37 1.17 0.55
CA ASP A 193 7.84 1.55 1.86
C ASP A 193 6.58 0.73 2.20
N PHE A 194 6.70 -0.10 3.24
CA PHE A 194 5.61 -0.80 3.91
C PHE A 194 5.53 -0.46 5.42
N GLU A 195 6.08 0.67 5.86
CA GLU A 195 6.02 1.11 7.26
C GLU A 195 4.58 1.21 7.75
N GLY A 196 4.29 0.58 8.89
CA GLY A 196 2.95 0.50 9.48
C GLY A 196 2.16 -0.74 9.05
N ALA A 197 2.42 -1.28 7.86
CA ALA A 197 1.77 -2.49 7.37
C ALA A 197 2.34 -3.78 7.98
N ARG A 198 1.59 -4.87 7.81
CA ARG A 198 1.92 -6.22 8.28
C ARG A 198 1.67 -7.22 7.16
N PHE A 199 2.49 -8.26 7.11
CA PHE A 199 2.14 -9.43 6.33
C PHE A 199 0.92 -10.09 6.98
N ILE A 200 -0.08 -10.39 6.17
CA ILE A 200 -1.31 -11.04 6.61
C ILE A 200 -1.55 -12.34 5.85
N TRP A 201 -2.09 -13.33 6.56
CA TRP A 201 -2.62 -14.57 6.00
C TRP A 201 -3.80 -15.09 6.84
N THR A 202 -4.30 -16.29 6.56
CA THR A 202 -5.07 -17.09 7.54
C THR A 202 -4.16 -17.64 8.64
N GLU A 203 -4.70 -18.38 9.62
CA GLU A 203 -3.95 -18.93 10.77
C GLU A 203 -2.81 -19.90 10.40
N ASP A 204 -2.89 -20.59 9.24
CA ASP A 204 -1.90 -21.58 8.81
C ASP A 204 -1.25 -21.21 7.46
N VAL A 205 -0.30 -20.29 7.54
CA VAL A 205 0.51 -19.79 6.41
C VAL A 205 1.21 -20.87 5.59
N GLU A 206 1.58 -21.98 6.22
CA GLU A 206 2.36 -23.03 5.56
C GLU A 206 1.51 -23.86 4.57
N ILE A 207 0.21 -24.00 4.80
CA ILE A 207 -0.64 -24.89 3.99
C ILE A 207 -1.80 -24.19 3.28
N ASP A 208 -2.16 -22.96 3.63
CA ASP A 208 -3.30 -22.26 3.04
C ASP A 208 -2.91 -21.59 1.71
N ASN A 209 -2.88 -22.34 0.62
CA ASN A 209 -2.29 -21.95 -0.68
C ASN A 209 -3.05 -20.89 -1.51
N THR A 210 -4.31 -20.60 -1.18
CA THR A 210 -5.09 -19.55 -1.84
C THR A 210 -6.01 -18.92 -0.82
N VAL A 211 -5.75 -17.66 -0.48
CA VAL A 211 -6.50 -16.90 0.53
C VAL A 211 -7.16 -15.70 -0.12
N ILE A 212 -8.39 -15.41 0.31
CA ILE A 212 -9.06 -14.16 0.01
C ILE A 212 -9.11 -13.32 1.28
N PHE A 213 -8.78 -12.04 1.14
CA PHE A 213 -8.89 -11.02 2.17
C PHE A 213 -9.94 -9.98 1.82
N ARG A 214 -10.61 -9.44 2.83
CA ARG A 214 -11.56 -8.33 2.68
C ARG A 214 -11.43 -7.33 3.81
N HIS A 215 -11.55 -6.05 3.50
CA HIS A 215 -11.50 -4.97 4.49
C HIS A 215 -12.28 -3.73 4.01
N VAL A 216 -12.92 -3.01 4.93
CA VAL A 216 -13.73 -1.82 4.65
C VAL A 216 -13.15 -0.60 5.35
N VAL A 217 -12.61 0.33 4.57
CA VAL A 217 -12.09 1.61 5.03
C VAL A 217 -13.21 2.65 5.00
N THR A 218 -13.78 2.98 6.16
CA THR A 218 -14.97 3.85 6.25
C THR A 218 -14.67 5.31 5.92
N THR A 219 -13.48 5.80 6.25
CA THR A 219 -13.00 7.17 5.97
C THR A 219 -11.49 7.18 5.74
N PRO A 220 -10.93 8.14 4.98
CA PRO A 220 -9.49 8.19 4.72
C PRO A 220 -8.65 8.29 6.01
N PRO A 221 -7.67 7.40 6.26
CA PRO A 221 -6.89 7.41 7.50
C PRO A 221 -6.05 8.68 7.71
N ASP A 222 -5.60 9.32 6.63
CA ASP A 222 -4.91 10.62 6.66
C ASP A 222 -5.81 11.83 6.96
N GLY A 223 -7.13 11.61 7.11
CA GLY A 223 -8.11 12.66 7.40
C GLY A 223 -8.32 13.68 6.28
N LYS A 224 -7.71 13.52 5.10
CA LYS A 224 -7.89 14.47 3.99
C LYS A 224 -9.23 14.23 3.31
N ALA A 225 -10.07 15.25 3.26
CA ALA A 225 -11.27 15.25 2.43
C ALA A 225 -10.88 15.09 0.95
N ARG A 226 -11.53 14.15 0.25
CA ARG A 226 -11.35 13.87 -1.17
C ARG A 226 -12.67 14.13 -1.91
N PRO A 227 -12.66 14.63 -3.16
CA PRO A 227 -13.88 14.75 -3.94
C PRO A 227 -14.45 13.37 -4.26
N ASP A 228 -15.78 13.21 -4.14
CA ASP A 228 -16.50 12.07 -4.67
C ASP A 228 -16.49 12.11 -6.21
N PHE A 229 -16.01 11.01 -6.81
CA PHE A 229 -15.87 10.83 -8.24
C PHE A 229 -16.71 9.65 -8.78
N SER A 230 -17.49 8.97 -7.92
CA SER A 230 -18.31 7.79 -8.27
C SER A 230 -19.23 8.03 -9.47
N ASN A 231 -19.91 9.17 -9.49
CA ASN A 231 -20.90 9.55 -10.51
C ASN A 231 -20.31 10.29 -11.74
N LEU A 232 -19.00 10.20 -11.99
CA LEU A 232 -18.35 10.93 -13.10
C LEU A 232 -18.90 10.60 -14.49
N ASN A 233 -19.40 9.38 -14.68
CA ASN A 233 -19.96 8.94 -15.96
C ASN A 233 -21.36 9.52 -16.24
N ASP A 234 -22.09 9.92 -15.17
CA ASP A 234 -23.45 10.45 -15.25
C ASP A 234 -23.51 12.00 -15.22
N ILE A 235 -22.36 12.66 -15.08
CA ILE A 235 -22.26 14.13 -15.12
C ILE A 235 -21.40 14.61 -16.30
N VAL A 236 -21.75 15.77 -16.87
CA VAL A 236 -20.86 16.47 -17.81
C VAL A 236 -19.92 17.36 -17.00
N PRO A 237 -18.61 17.04 -16.88
CA PRO A 237 -17.70 17.83 -16.06
C PRO A 237 -17.49 19.20 -16.70
N SER A 238 -17.43 20.26 -15.89
CA SER A 238 -17.21 21.61 -16.42
C SER A 238 -15.85 21.71 -17.12
N GLY A 239 -15.87 21.81 -18.45
CA GLY A 239 -14.65 21.95 -19.24
C GLY A 239 -13.86 23.21 -18.88
N PRO A 240 -12.53 23.21 -19.06
CA PRO A 240 -11.72 24.40 -18.83
C PRO A 240 -12.21 25.57 -19.70
N ARG A 241 -12.13 26.80 -19.18
CA ARG A 241 -12.39 28.01 -19.98
C ARG A 241 -11.50 27.97 -21.22
N ARG A 242 -12.10 27.77 -22.39
CA ARG A 242 -11.41 27.92 -23.67
C ARG A 242 -10.79 29.31 -23.70
N ARG A 243 -9.49 29.42 -23.98
CA ARG A 243 -8.88 30.73 -24.28
C ARG A 243 -9.65 31.35 -25.46
N PRO A 244 -9.99 32.65 -25.42
CA PRO A 244 -10.43 33.35 -26.62
C PRO A 244 -9.42 33.12 -27.75
N ARG A 245 -9.94 32.96 -28.97
CA ARG A 245 -9.12 32.99 -30.19
C ARG A 245 -8.71 34.42 -30.52
#